data_AF-A0A2H5YW55-F1
#
_entry.id   AF-A0A2H5YW55-F1
#
_cell.length_a   1.000
_cell.length_b   1.000
_cell.length_c   1.000
_cell.angle_alpha   90.00
_cell.angle_beta   90.00
_cell.angle_gamma   90.00
#
_symmetry.space_group_name_H-M   'P 1'
#
loop_
_entity.id
_entity.type
_entity.pdbx_description
1 polymer ?
#
loop_
_entity_poly.entity_id
_entity_poly.type
_entity_poly.pdbx_seq_one_letter_code
_entity_poly.pdbx_strand_id
1 'polypeptide(L)'
;MPGLERDATRWGRRTVTASRCPDDRISEKAFSQLVVDLAHLLGWSVYRTWLSVRSPAGFPDLVLAKPGRPLILAELKSERGRLSPAQEQWLAVLRQVPGIAVFVWRPSDWDAIVAVLQGVGDGAAP
;
A
#
# COMPACT_ATOMS: atom_id res chain seq x y z
N MET A 1 -28.59 -18.58 11.08
CA MET A 1 -27.96 -17.67 12.07
C MET A 1 -27.80 -16.30 11.42
N PRO A 2 -28.71 -15.33 11.65
CA PRO A 2 -28.56 -13.99 11.12
C PRO A 2 -27.79 -13.10 12.12
N GLY A 3 -27.10 -12.08 11.61
CA GLY A 3 -26.69 -10.93 12.41
C GLY A 3 -25.19 -10.73 12.57
N LEU A 4 -24.56 -10.17 11.53
CA LEU A 4 -23.43 -9.25 11.74
C LEU A 4 -23.36 -8.25 10.58
N GLU A 5 -24.42 -7.48 10.39
CA GLU A 5 -24.31 -6.17 9.75
C GLU A 5 -23.54 -5.27 10.72
N ARG A 6 -22.25 -5.06 10.44
CA ARG A 6 -21.48 -3.98 11.03
C ARG A 6 -21.58 -2.79 10.08
N ASP A 7 -22.37 -1.84 10.52
CA ASP A 7 -22.56 -0.50 9.99
C ASP A 7 -21.21 0.14 9.62
N ALA A 8 -20.90 0.16 8.33
CA ALA A 8 -19.64 0.64 7.76
C ALA A 8 -19.75 2.08 7.26
N THR A 9 -20.58 2.90 7.91
CA THR A 9 -21.06 4.15 7.32
C THR A 9 -20.79 5.36 8.19
N ARG A 10 -19.50 5.68 8.39
CA ARG A 10 -19.14 7.07 8.72
C ARG A 10 -17.68 7.38 8.43
N TRP A 11 -17.32 7.71 7.21
CA TRP A 11 -16.08 8.47 7.00
C TRP A 11 -16.17 9.35 5.75
N GLY A 12 -16.45 10.63 5.98
CA GLY A 12 -16.53 11.63 4.92
C GLY A 12 -15.20 11.80 4.18
N ARG A 13 -15.29 12.12 2.89
CA ARG A 13 -14.14 12.48 2.05
C ARG A 13 -13.37 13.62 2.72
N ARG A 14 -12.14 13.34 3.17
CA ARG A 14 -11.18 14.37 3.56
C ARG A 14 -10.20 14.58 2.43
N THR A 15 -10.10 15.82 1.99
CA THR A 15 -9.09 16.27 1.04
C THR A 15 -7.75 16.33 1.79
N VAL A 16 -6.79 15.49 1.41
CA VAL A 16 -5.42 15.59 1.90
C VAL A 16 -4.72 16.60 1.01
N THR A 17 -4.48 17.81 1.52
CA THR A 17 -3.77 18.86 0.77
C THR A 17 -2.54 19.31 1.55
N ALA A 18 -1.38 18.78 1.14
CA ALA A 18 -0.05 19.41 1.13
C ALA A 18 0.96 18.34 0.71
N SER A 19 1.23 18.21 -0.59
CA SER A 19 2.33 17.38 -1.10
C SER A 19 3.66 18.06 -0.79
N ARG A 20 4.32 17.62 0.27
CA ARG A 20 5.78 17.66 0.37
C ARG A 20 6.25 16.22 0.25
N CYS A 21 7.07 15.92 -0.76
CA CYS A 21 7.74 14.63 -0.83
C CYS A 21 8.60 14.45 0.43
N PRO A 22 8.62 13.24 1.03
CA PRO A 22 9.55 12.91 2.09
C PRO A 22 10.99 13.10 1.61
N ASP A 23 11.87 13.51 2.52
CA ASP A 23 13.33 13.58 2.29
C ASP A 23 13.86 12.22 1.79
N ASP A 24 14.76 12.20 0.81
CA ASP A 24 15.33 10.98 0.22
C ASP A 24 16.17 10.16 1.22
N ARG A 25 16.56 10.77 2.34
CA ARG A 25 17.29 10.14 3.46
C ARG A 25 16.39 9.54 4.52
N ILE A 26 15.06 9.62 4.36
CA ILE A 26 14.13 8.99 5.31
C ILE A 26 14.42 7.49 5.40
N SER A 27 14.46 6.97 6.63
CA SER A 27 14.61 5.53 6.83
C SER A 27 13.40 4.78 6.25
N GLU A 28 13.61 3.55 5.79
CA GLU A 28 12.53 2.68 5.28
C GLU A 28 11.40 2.51 6.30
N LYS A 29 11.75 2.37 7.59
CA LYS A 29 10.77 2.29 8.69
C LYS A 29 9.91 3.55 8.80
N ALA A 30 10.52 4.73 8.72
CA ALA A 30 9.80 6.00 8.81
C ALA A 30 8.94 6.24 7.57
N PHE A 31 9.48 5.98 6.37
CA PHE A 31 8.70 6.02 5.12
C PHE A 31 7.51 5.08 5.17
N SER A 32 7.72 3.85 5.62
CA SER A 32 6.65 2.87 5.78
C SER A 32 5.54 3.40 6.69
N GLN A 33 5.90 4.02 7.82
CA GLN A 33 4.91 4.61 8.71
C GLN A 33 4.08 5.70 8.04
N LEU A 34 4.71 6.59 7.26
CA LEU A 34 3.99 7.64 6.52
C LEU A 34 2.96 7.07 5.54
N VAL A 35 3.31 6.01 4.81
CA VAL A 35 2.39 5.36 3.86
C VAL A 35 1.19 4.75 4.58
N VAL A 36 1.43 4.08 5.72
CA VAL A 36 0.35 3.47 6.52
C VAL A 36 -0.56 4.51 7.15
N ASP A 37 -0.01 5.61 7.66
CA ASP A 37 -0.80 6.71 8.22
C ASP A 37 -1.69 7.35 7.14
N LEU A 38 -1.14 7.56 5.93
CA LEU A 38 -1.90 8.05 4.78
C LEU A 38 -3.02 7.07 4.37
N ALA A 39 -2.72 5.77 4.30
CA ALA A 39 -3.69 4.75 3.94
C ALA A 39 -4.86 4.70 4.95
N HIS A 40 -4.57 4.74 6.25
CA HIS A 40 -5.60 4.83 7.30
C HIS A 40 -6.41 6.12 7.19
N LEU A 41 -5.74 7.27 6.96
CA LEU A 41 -6.42 8.56 6.82
C LEU A 41 -7.46 8.54 5.69
N LEU A 42 -7.15 7.83 4.60
CA LEU A 42 -7.98 7.65 3.41
C LEU A 42 -8.95 6.45 3.50
N GLY A 43 -9.02 5.77 4.65
CA GLY A 43 -9.99 4.71 4.91
C GLY A 43 -9.66 3.37 4.23
N TRP A 44 -8.37 3.07 4.03
CA TRP A 44 -7.92 1.73 3.65
C TRP A 44 -7.73 0.85 4.90
N SER A 45 -8.10 -0.41 4.79
CA SER A 45 -7.67 -1.45 5.73
C SER A 45 -6.23 -1.83 5.42
N VAL A 46 -5.36 -1.82 6.43
CA VAL A 46 -3.92 -2.04 6.27
C VAL A 46 -3.49 -3.28 7.03
N TYR A 47 -2.78 -4.19 6.36
CA TYR A 47 -1.99 -5.23 7.00
C TYR A 47 -0.51 -5.04 6.68
N ARG A 48 0.33 -5.11 7.72
CA ARG A 48 1.79 -4.99 7.62
C ARG A 48 2.47 -6.23 8.20
N THR A 49 3.42 -6.78 7.46
CA THR A 49 4.25 -7.92 7.88
C THR A 49 5.40 -7.44 8.78
N TRP A 50 5.15 -7.29 10.09
CA TRP A 50 6.17 -6.77 11.03
C TRP A 50 7.31 -7.75 11.34
N LEU A 51 7.03 -9.04 11.40
CA LEU A 51 7.99 -10.10 11.68
C LEU A 51 7.64 -11.33 10.84
N SER A 52 8.34 -11.52 9.73
CA SER A 52 8.16 -12.65 8.79
C SER A 52 9.00 -13.89 9.17
N VAL A 53 9.51 -13.95 10.41
CA VAL A 53 10.49 -14.94 10.89
C VAL A 53 10.03 -16.40 10.77
N ARG A 54 8.71 -16.65 10.69
CA ARG A 54 8.11 -17.99 10.54
C ARG A 54 7.31 -18.15 9.26
N SER A 55 7.56 -17.29 8.27
CA SER A 55 6.83 -17.25 7.01
C SER A 55 7.79 -17.38 5.84
N PRO A 56 7.32 -17.85 4.66
CA PRO A 56 8.11 -17.76 3.43
C PRO A 56 8.61 -16.33 3.21
N ALA A 57 9.88 -16.19 2.88
CA ALA A 57 10.51 -14.89 2.71
C ALA A 57 9.96 -14.16 1.47
N GLY A 58 10.01 -12.83 1.51
CA GLY A 58 9.81 -11.97 0.35
C GLY A 58 8.36 -11.62 0.00
N PHE A 59 7.38 -12.00 0.84
CA PHE A 59 6.03 -11.46 0.69
C PHE A 59 6.06 -9.93 0.90
N PRO A 60 5.26 -9.14 0.14
CA PRO A 60 5.27 -7.67 0.23
C PRO A 60 5.00 -7.14 1.64
N ASP A 61 5.57 -5.96 1.93
CA ASP A 61 5.46 -5.31 3.24
C ASP A 61 4.04 -4.92 3.64
N LEU A 62 3.22 -4.49 2.65
CA LEU A 62 1.87 -3.99 2.87
C LEU A 62 0.83 -4.69 2.01
N VAL A 63 -0.31 -4.95 2.64
CA VAL A 63 -1.57 -5.31 1.98
C VAL A 63 -2.58 -4.22 2.32
N LEU A 64 -3.14 -3.57 1.30
CA LEU A 64 -4.14 -2.51 1.46
C LEU A 64 -5.44 -2.94 0.76
N ALA A 65 -6.55 -2.91 1.50
CA ALA A 65 -7.86 -3.27 1.00
C ALA A 65 -8.86 -2.15 1.23
N LYS A 66 -9.70 -1.88 0.22
CA LYS A 66 -10.80 -0.92 0.33
C LYS A 66 -11.94 -1.33 -0.61
N PRO A 67 -13.21 -1.32 -0.14
CA PRO A 67 -14.34 -1.66 -1.00
C PRO A 67 -14.37 -0.83 -2.29
N GLY A 68 -14.64 -1.50 -3.42
CA GLY A 68 -14.68 -0.85 -4.74
C GLY A 68 -13.31 -0.49 -5.33
N ARG A 69 -12.21 -0.96 -4.74
CA ARG A 69 -10.84 -0.78 -5.24
C ARG A 69 -10.13 -2.13 -5.39
N PRO A 70 -9.14 -2.24 -6.29
CA PRO A 70 -8.28 -3.42 -6.36
C PRO A 70 -7.52 -3.60 -5.03
N LEU A 71 -7.20 -4.85 -4.69
CA LEU A 71 -6.31 -5.14 -3.58
C LEU A 71 -4.93 -4.60 -3.93
N ILE A 72 -4.31 -3.82 -3.04
CA ILE A 72 -2.96 -3.32 -3.26
C ILE A 72 -1.99 -4.16 -2.44
N LEU A 73 -0.94 -4.66 -3.10
CA LEU A 73 0.24 -5.24 -2.46
C LEU A 73 1.43 -4.33 -2.76
N ALA A 74 2.03 -3.75 -1.72
CA ALA A 74 3.13 -2.82 -1.87
C ALA A 74 4.36 -3.29 -1.08
N GLU A 75 5.48 -3.37 -1.76
CA GLU A 75 6.81 -3.47 -1.18
C GLU A 75 7.35 -2.04 -0.98
N LEU A 76 7.85 -1.72 0.21
CA LEU A 76 8.33 -0.40 0.55
C LEU A 76 9.83 -0.42 0.72
N LYS A 77 10.53 0.46 0.01
CA LYS A 77 11.98 0.58 0.11
C LYS A 77 12.38 1.98 0.54
N SER A 78 13.52 2.08 1.22
CA SER A 78 14.30 3.33 1.18
C SER A 78 14.61 3.72 -0.26
N GLU A 79 14.99 4.98 -0.50
CA GLU A 79 15.27 5.48 -1.86
C GLU A 79 16.28 4.60 -2.61
N ARG A 80 17.28 4.05 -1.90
CA ARG A 80 18.33 3.19 -2.48
C ARG A 80 18.16 1.70 -2.14
N GLY A 81 17.08 1.32 -1.46
CA GLY A 81 16.81 -0.05 -1.05
C GLY A 81 16.64 -0.97 -2.26
N ARG A 82 17.22 -2.18 -2.19
CA ARG A 82 17.14 -3.19 -3.25
C ARG A 82 16.14 -4.27 -2.88
N LEU A 83 15.47 -4.83 -3.89
CA LEU A 83 14.70 -6.04 -3.72
C LEU A 83 15.64 -7.22 -3.47
N SER A 84 15.21 -8.15 -2.62
CA SER A 84 15.82 -9.47 -2.56
C SER A 84 15.28 -10.36 -3.69
N PRO A 85 16.01 -11.43 -4.09
CA PRO A 85 15.51 -12.37 -5.10
C PRO A 85 14.15 -12.98 -4.75
N ALA A 86 13.89 -13.24 -3.47
CA ALA A 86 12.60 -13.76 -3.02
C ALA A 86 11.46 -12.74 -3.21
N GLN A 87 11.73 -11.45 -2.97
CA GLN A 87 10.77 -10.37 -3.23
C GLN A 87 10.49 -10.21 -4.73
N GLU A 88 11.53 -10.27 -5.56
CA GLU A 88 11.36 -10.21 -7.02
C GLU A 88 10.46 -11.34 -7.54
N GLN A 89 10.66 -12.57 -7.04
CA GLN A 89 9.83 -13.73 -7.39
C GLN A 89 8.37 -13.54 -6.97
N TRP A 90 8.11 -13.11 -5.73
CA TRP A 90 6.75 -12.82 -5.27
C TRP A 90 6.08 -11.75 -6.12
N LEU A 91 6.76 -10.62 -6.35
CA LEU A 91 6.21 -9.51 -7.13
C LEU A 91 5.93 -9.92 -8.59
N ALA A 92 6.77 -10.77 -9.18
CA ALA A 92 6.57 -11.28 -10.54
C ALA A 92 5.29 -12.14 -10.65
N VAL A 93 5.03 -13.00 -9.66
CA VAL A 93 3.80 -13.83 -9.62
C VAL A 93 2.57 -12.97 -9.33
N LEU A 94 2.65 -12.09 -8.32
CA LEU A 94 1.51 -11.28 -7.88
C LEU A 94 1.01 -10.31 -8.96
N ARG A 95 1.91 -9.79 -9.80
CA ARG A 95 1.54 -8.93 -10.95
C ARG A 95 0.68 -9.63 -11.99
N GLN A 96 0.65 -10.95 -12.00
CA GLN A 96 -0.15 -11.75 -12.94
C GLN A 96 -1.53 -12.10 -12.36
N VAL A 97 -1.80 -11.77 -11.10
CA VAL A 97 -3.05 -12.13 -10.43
C VAL A 97 -4.11 -11.06 -10.70
N PRO A 98 -5.27 -11.42 -11.29
CA PRO A 98 -6.34 -10.46 -11.56
C PRO A 98 -6.85 -9.79 -10.28
N GLY A 99 -7.15 -8.49 -10.37
CA GLY A 99 -7.72 -7.72 -9.25
C GLY A 99 -6.71 -7.28 -8.18
N ILE A 100 -5.41 -7.54 -8.40
CA ILE A 100 -4.33 -7.09 -7.52
C ILE A 100 -3.48 -6.02 -8.24
N ALA A 101 -3.29 -4.88 -7.59
CA ALA A 101 -2.32 -3.87 -7.99
C ALA A 101 -1.04 -4.03 -7.16
N VAL A 102 0.10 -4.21 -7.83
CA VAL A 102 1.38 -4.50 -7.18
C VAL A 102 2.36 -3.37 -7.40
N PHE A 103 2.91 -2.83 -6.30
CA PHE A 103 3.85 -1.71 -6.35
C PHE A 103 5.14 -1.99 -5.60
N VAL A 104 6.21 -1.33 -6.04
CA VAL A 104 7.41 -1.08 -5.24
C VAL A 104 7.46 0.42 -5.06
N TRP A 105 7.31 0.89 -3.83
CA TRP A 105 7.26 2.32 -3.53
C TRP A 105 8.51 2.77 -2.79
N ARG A 106 8.95 3.98 -3.15
CA ARG A 106 10.07 4.71 -2.56
C ARG A 106 9.61 6.11 -2.12
N PRO A 107 10.39 6.83 -1.30
CA PRO A 107 10.11 8.22 -0.94
C PRO A 107 9.86 9.12 -2.16
N SER A 108 10.61 8.94 -3.25
CA SER A 108 10.41 9.68 -4.51
C SER A 108 9.07 9.42 -5.20
N ASP A 109 8.39 8.31 -4.89
CA ASP A 109 7.08 7.97 -5.45
C ASP A 109 5.91 8.64 -4.70
N TRP A 110 6.17 9.48 -3.69
CA TRP A 110 5.14 9.95 -2.76
C TRP A 110 3.89 10.53 -3.44
N ASP A 111 4.03 11.35 -4.47
CA ASP A 111 2.88 11.91 -5.18
C ASP A 111 2.07 10.83 -5.92
N ALA A 112 2.74 9.82 -6.49
CA ALA A 112 2.08 8.66 -7.08
C ALA A 112 1.36 7.82 -6.02
N ILE A 113 1.96 7.63 -4.84
CA ILE A 113 1.32 6.93 -3.70
C ILE A 113 0.04 7.66 -3.29
N VAL A 114 0.11 8.99 -3.12
CA VAL A 114 -1.05 9.82 -2.78
C VAL A 114 -2.13 9.67 -3.85
N ALA A 115 -1.78 9.77 -5.13
CA ALA A 115 -2.72 9.62 -6.23
C ALA A 115 -3.38 8.24 -6.26
N VAL A 116 -2.62 7.15 -6.03
CA VAL A 116 -3.14 5.78 -5.96
C VAL A 116 -4.08 5.60 -4.78
N LEU A 117 -3.72 6.08 -3.58
CA LEU A 117 -4.51 5.87 -2.37
C LEU A 117 -5.76 6.76 -2.29
N GLN A 118 -5.71 7.98 -2.84
CA GLN A 118 -6.91 8.78 -3.11
C GLN A 118 -7.74 8.13 -4.24
N GLY A 119 -7.02 7.42 -5.11
CA GLY A 119 -7.44 6.83 -6.37
C GLY A 119 -8.01 7.88 -7.31
N VAL A 120 -7.18 8.90 -7.53
CA VAL A 120 -7.26 9.93 -8.56
C VAL A 120 -6.77 9.40 -9.93
N GLY A 121 -6.33 8.13 -9.99
CA GLY A 121 -6.19 7.40 -11.26
C GLY A 121 -7.55 6.84 -11.69
N ASP A 122 -7.90 7.10 -12.96
CA ASP A 122 -9.13 6.66 -13.59
C ASP A 122 -9.48 5.21 -13.25
N GLY A 123 -10.77 4.98 -13.03
CA GLY A 123 -11.35 3.66 -13.04
C GLY A 123 -11.21 3.05 -14.43
N ALA A 124 -10.01 2.57 -14.77
CA ALA A 124 -9.73 1.73 -15.91
C ALA A 124 -8.28 1.23 -15.80
N ALA A 125 -8.13 -0.06 -15.59
CA ALA A 125 -7.08 -0.82 -16.24
C ALA A 125 -7.66 -2.23 -16.53
N PRO A 126 -7.31 -2.82 -17.68
CA PRO A 126 -8.12 -3.75 -18.47
C PRO A 126 -8.45 -5.09 -17.82
#